data_AF-A0A2E8TRP5-F1
#
_entry.id   AF-A0A2E8TRP5-F1
#
_cell.length_a   1.000
_cell.length_b   1.000
_cell.length_c   1.000
_cell.angle_alpha   90.00
_cell.angle_beta   90.00
_cell.angle_gamma   90.00
#
_symmetry.space_group_name_H-M   'P 1'
#
loop_
_entity.id
_entity.type
_entity.pdbx_description
1 polymer ?
#
loop_
_entity_poly.entity_id
_entity_poly.type
_entity_poly.pdbx_seq_one_letter_code
_entity_poly.pdbx_strand_id
1 'polypeptide(L)'
;MDSRRFLAITLSGLILLTAWNSTWFQIEAIGTYTQGLDREPSIVTEYRVDNSEESFEMSIQNSTPLLMYWLNRENVEVRDSNSETGETNPSSEQSPQSESDDCGGSCLDRARSWLALTLFAMFCCFLIPSKFSRRGSNSVFAVVWLLGSVVILAAVPIAIAADFGISDEEGGEGSATGGFDTNTQETVEIDQFAHFQQDSDVSLSFDGITFTYESLGFDLGLVAEEDRESVIDNPPEEGSMGYDSLIGFEGEMSIGPGAIVSWWMLIIPLGILNSIGRRELFEEE
;
A
#
# COMPACT_ATOMS: atom_id res chain seq x y z
N MET A 1 -3.56 -34.05 31.89
CA MET A 1 -3.15 -32.76 31.31
C MET A 1 -3.92 -31.68 32.06
N ASP A 2 -3.24 -30.67 32.56
CA ASP A 2 -3.86 -29.70 33.46
C ASP A 2 -4.90 -28.84 32.72
N SER A 3 -6.08 -28.57 33.33
CA SER A 3 -7.21 -27.93 32.62
C SER A 3 -6.84 -26.56 32.02
N ARG A 4 -5.96 -25.83 32.71
CA ARG A 4 -5.45 -24.51 32.26
C ARG A 4 -4.53 -24.63 31.04
N ARG A 5 -3.74 -25.70 30.94
CA ARG A 5 -2.85 -25.94 29.79
C ARG A 5 -3.61 -26.37 28.56
N PHE A 6 -4.60 -27.24 28.74
CA PHE A 6 -5.49 -27.59 27.65
C PHE A 6 -6.17 -26.34 27.08
N LEU A 7 -6.70 -25.49 27.96
CA LEU A 7 -7.29 -24.21 27.56
C LEU A 7 -6.30 -23.32 26.81
N ALA A 8 -5.07 -23.14 27.32
CA ALA A 8 -4.05 -22.33 26.67
C ALA A 8 -3.68 -22.85 25.27
N ILE A 9 -3.53 -24.16 25.10
CA ILE A 9 -3.25 -24.79 23.80
C ILE A 9 -4.43 -24.57 22.85
N THR A 10 -5.66 -24.84 23.28
CA THR A 10 -6.84 -24.65 22.43
C THR A 10 -7.02 -23.21 21.99
N LEU A 11 -6.83 -22.25 22.91
CA LEU A 11 -6.96 -20.83 22.63
C LEU A 11 -5.83 -20.35 21.71
N SER A 12 -4.60 -20.84 21.89
CA SER A 12 -3.49 -20.52 20.98
C SER A 12 -3.76 -21.03 19.57
N GLY A 13 -4.32 -22.25 19.43
CA GLY A 13 -4.68 -22.80 18.13
C GLY A 13 -5.76 -21.95 17.45
N LEU A 14 -6.78 -21.54 18.19
CA LEU A 14 -7.83 -20.65 17.67
C LEU A 14 -7.25 -19.30 17.23
N ILE A 15 -6.47 -18.63 18.07
CA ILE A 15 -5.88 -17.31 17.76
C ILE A 15 -4.95 -17.38 16.56
N LEU A 16 -4.11 -18.42 16.46
CA LEU A 16 -3.19 -18.56 15.32
C LEU A 16 -3.94 -18.90 14.03
N LEU A 17 -5.02 -19.68 14.09
CA LEU A 17 -5.87 -19.94 12.93
C LEU A 17 -6.64 -18.68 12.50
N THR A 18 -7.14 -17.87 13.44
CA THR A 18 -7.78 -16.59 13.09
C THR A 18 -6.77 -15.60 12.53
N ALA A 19 -5.54 -15.55 13.08
CA ALA A 19 -4.45 -14.75 12.54
C ALA A 19 -4.12 -15.15 11.10
N TRP A 20 -4.02 -16.46 10.84
CA TRP A 20 -3.75 -17.00 9.51
C TRP A 20 -4.82 -16.58 8.49
N ASN A 21 -6.10 -16.66 8.85
CA ASN A 21 -7.21 -16.32 7.93
C ASN A 21 -7.62 -14.83 7.96
N SER A 22 -6.90 -13.99 8.70
CA SER A 22 -7.17 -12.54 8.73
C SER A 22 -6.40 -11.83 7.62
N THR A 23 -6.75 -10.56 7.35
CA THR A 23 -5.96 -9.70 6.47
C THR A 23 -4.56 -9.51 7.05
N TRP A 24 -3.54 -9.70 6.22
CA TRP A 24 -2.15 -9.57 6.62
C TRP A 24 -1.60 -8.18 6.34
N PHE A 25 -2.03 -7.63 5.21
CA PHE A 25 -1.62 -6.33 4.71
C PHE A 25 -2.75 -5.70 3.93
N GLN A 26 -2.88 -4.38 4.04
CA GLN A 26 -3.89 -3.63 3.32
C GLN A 26 -3.36 -2.28 2.84
N ILE A 27 -3.85 -1.86 1.68
CA ILE A 27 -3.71 -0.51 1.16
C ILE A 27 -5.11 -0.02 0.86
N GLU A 28 -5.48 1.13 1.44
CA GLU A 28 -6.73 1.81 1.17
C GLU A 28 -6.40 3.18 0.61
N ALA A 29 -6.92 3.52 -0.57
CA ALA A 29 -6.72 4.82 -1.19
C ALA A 29 -8.07 5.41 -1.60
N ILE A 30 -8.28 6.67 -1.25
CA ILE A 30 -9.48 7.43 -1.58
C ILE A 30 -9.02 8.76 -2.19
N GLY A 31 -9.37 9.00 -3.44
CA GLY A 31 -9.16 10.26 -4.13
C GLY A 31 -10.47 10.93 -4.47
N THR A 32 -10.72 12.15 -4.02
CA THR A 32 -11.97 12.87 -4.22
C THR A 32 -11.71 14.19 -4.94
N TYR A 33 -12.50 14.46 -5.98
CA TYR A 33 -12.49 15.77 -6.63
C TYR A 33 -13.32 16.76 -5.80
N THR A 34 -12.66 17.69 -5.12
CA THR A 34 -13.29 18.62 -4.17
C THR A 34 -13.68 19.95 -4.77
N GLN A 35 -13.13 20.31 -5.94
CA GLN A 35 -13.50 21.53 -6.69
C GLN A 35 -13.73 21.22 -8.17
N GLY A 36 -14.60 22.02 -8.79
CA GLY A 36 -14.93 21.98 -10.23
C GLY A 36 -15.97 20.94 -10.62
N LEU A 37 -15.89 19.72 -10.07
CA LEU A 37 -16.84 18.65 -10.40
C LEU A 37 -18.00 18.58 -9.41
N ASP A 38 -19.21 18.61 -9.95
CA ASP A 38 -20.42 18.39 -9.17
C ASP A 38 -20.40 17.04 -8.43
N ARG A 39 -20.96 17.01 -7.22
CA ARG A 39 -21.18 15.80 -6.41
C ARG A 39 -19.91 15.08 -5.95
N GLU A 40 -18.76 15.75 -5.99
CA GLU A 40 -17.50 15.29 -5.41
C GLU A 40 -17.21 13.81 -5.75
N PRO A 41 -16.96 13.49 -7.04
CA PRO A 41 -16.67 12.12 -7.43
C PRO A 41 -15.43 11.61 -6.71
N SER A 42 -15.49 10.37 -6.24
CA SER A 42 -14.39 9.74 -5.50
C SER A 42 -13.98 8.43 -6.15
N ILE A 43 -12.68 8.23 -6.30
CA ILE A 43 -12.04 6.99 -6.71
C ILE A 43 -11.58 6.30 -5.42
N VAL A 44 -12.12 5.12 -5.15
CA VAL A 44 -11.75 4.31 -3.99
C VAL A 44 -11.10 3.04 -4.47
N THR A 45 -9.88 2.82 -4.02
CA THR A 45 -9.07 1.65 -4.32
C THR A 45 -8.74 0.94 -3.02
N GLU A 46 -8.95 -0.36 -2.99
CA GLU A 46 -8.63 -1.21 -1.87
C GLU A 46 -7.84 -2.40 -2.35
N TYR A 47 -6.72 -2.64 -1.68
CA TYR A 47 -5.86 -3.78 -1.91
C TYR A 47 -5.66 -4.52 -0.59
N ARG A 48 -5.86 -5.84 -0.60
CA ARG A 48 -5.73 -6.69 0.58
C ARG A 48 -4.99 -7.97 0.23
N VAL A 49 -4.19 -8.43 1.19
CA VAL A 49 -3.49 -9.71 1.11
C VAL A 49 -3.87 -10.58 2.28
N ASP A 50 -4.21 -11.84 2.00
CA ASP A 50 -4.44 -12.87 3.00
C ASP A 50 -3.67 -14.18 2.70
N ASN A 51 -4.06 -15.26 3.38
CA ASN A 51 -3.39 -16.55 3.29
C ASN A 51 -3.49 -17.26 1.95
N SER A 52 -4.44 -16.89 1.11
CA SER A 52 -4.80 -17.63 -0.08
C SER A 52 -4.88 -16.74 -1.31
N GLU A 53 -5.31 -15.51 -1.12
CA GLU A 53 -5.62 -14.60 -2.21
C GLU A 53 -5.00 -13.22 -1.97
N GLU A 54 -4.82 -12.55 -3.09
CA GLU A 54 -4.49 -11.14 -3.20
C GLU A 54 -5.66 -10.51 -3.95
N SER A 55 -6.32 -9.55 -3.31
CA SER A 55 -7.52 -8.92 -3.86
C SER A 55 -7.27 -7.44 -4.11
N PHE A 56 -7.63 -6.99 -5.31
CA PHE A 56 -7.66 -5.59 -5.70
C PHE A 56 -9.09 -5.22 -6.09
N GLU A 57 -9.65 -4.23 -5.42
CA GLU A 57 -10.96 -3.66 -5.71
C GLU A 57 -10.80 -2.17 -6.02
N MET A 58 -11.39 -1.74 -7.12
CA MET A 58 -11.45 -0.32 -7.49
C MET A 58 -12.91 0.03 -7.75
N SER A 59 -13.36 1.10 -7.14
CA SER A 59 -14.71 1.62 -7.31
C SER A 59 -14.67 3.13 -7.54
N ILE A 60 -15.63 3.63 -8.32
CA ILE A 60 -15.80 5.07 -8.54
C ILE A 60 -17.18 5.44 -8.02
N GLN A 61 -17.19 6.27 -6.99
CA GLN A 61 -18.40 6.82 -6.39
C GLN A 61 -18.78 8.11 -7.12
N ASN A 62 -20.10 8.36 -7.24
CA ASN A 62 -20.65 9.51 -7.95
C ASN A 62 -20.03 9.71 -9.35
N SER A 63 -19.84 8.63 -10.11
CA SER A 63 -19.00 8.61 -11.32
C SER A 63 -19.49 9.43 -12.52
N THR A 64 -20.76 9.83 -12.59
CA THR A 64 -21.32 10.49 -13.77
C THR A 64 -20.62 11.81 -14.12
N PRO A 65 -20.42 12.77 -13.20
CA PRO A 65 -19.73 14.02 -13.48
C PRO A 65 -18.27 13.79 -13.89
N LEU A 66 -17.58 12.84 -13.23
CA LEU A 66 -16.20 12.48 -13.58
C LEU A 66 -16.09 11.91 -15.00
N LEU A 67 -16.99 11.01 -15.38
CA LEU A 67 -16.99 10.44 -16.73
C LEU A 67 -17.29 11.49 -17.80
N MET A 68 -18.22 12.41 -17.52
CA MET A 68 -18.52 13.52 -18.43
C MET A 68 -17.34 14.48 -18.56
N TYR A 69 -16.66 14.77 -17.45
CA TYR A 69 -15.43 15.54 -17.45
C TYR A 69 -14.34 14.88 -18.33
N TRP A 70 -14.07 13.59 -18.15
CA TRP A 70 -13.09 12.88 -18.97
C TRP A 70 -13.45 12.80 -20.46
N LEU A 71 -14.75 12.71 -20.79
CA LEU A 71 -15.22 12.69 -22.17
C LEU A 71 -15.15 14.05 -22.86
N ASN A 72 -15.33 15.13 -22.10
CA ASN A 72 -15.41 16.49 -22.64
C ASN A 72 -14.10 17.26 -22.57
N ARG A 73 -13.14 16.86 -21.73
CA ARG A 73 -11.84 17.53 -21.66
C ARG A 73 -11.07 17.33 -22.96
N GLU A 74 -10.56 18.42 -23.51
CA GLU A 74 -9.62 18.38 -24.62
C GLU A 74 -8.20 18.15 -24.09
N ASN A 75 -7.40 17.37 -24.80
CA ASN A 75 -5.97 17.32 -24.51
C ASN A 75 -5.32 18.57 -25.12
N VAL A 76 -4.64 19.36 -24.30
CA VAL A 76 -3.88 20.51 -24.79
C VAL A 76 -2.61 20.01 -25.46
N GLU A 77 -2.39 20.36 -26.72
CA GLU A 77 -1.13 20.12 -27.43
C GLU A 77 -0.23 21.36 -27.27
N VAL A 78 1.00 21.20 -26.78
CA VAL A 78 2.00 22.27 -26.86
C VAL A 78 2.40 22.39 -28.32
N ARG A 79 2.24 23.58 -28.89
CA ARG A 79 2.70 23.87 -30.24
C ARG A 79 4.23 23.97 -30.19
N ASP A 80 4.92 22.85 -30.37
CA ASP A 80 6.38 22.84 -30.50
C ASP A 80 6.80 23.74 -31.66
N SER A 81 7.28 24.93 -31.35
CA SER A 81 8.04 25.76 -32.28
C SER A 81 9.49 25.27 -32.35
N ASN A 82 9.71 23.97 -32.64
CA ASN A 82 10.91 23.41 -33.27
C ASN A 82 10.90 21.87 -33.21
N SER A 83 10.41 21.22 -34.27
CA SER A 83 10.75 19.83 -34.53
C SER A 83 11.14 19.69 -36.00
N GLU A 84 12.39 20.06 -36.31
CA GLU A 84 13.09 19.53 -37.47
C GLU A 84 13.34 18.03 -37.21
N THR A 85 12.68 17.21 -38.03
CA THR A 85 12.86 15.76 -38.14
C THR A 85 14.33 15.35 -38.20
N GLY A 86 14.78 14.66 -37.14
CA GLY A 86 16.01 13.87 -37.12
C GLY A 86 15.68 12.43 -36.77
N GLU A 87 15.50 11.58 -37.79
CA GLU A 87 15.40 10.13 -37.63
C GLU A 87 16.68 9.60 -36.98
N THR A 88 16.55 8.98 -35.80
CA THR A 88 17.64 8.18 -35.21
C THR A 88 17.09 6.82 -34.80
N ASN A 89 17.42 5.79 -35.57
CA ASN A 89 17.16 4.39 -35.22
C ASN A 89 17.89 4.04 -33.91
N PRO A 90 17.26 3.34 -32.95
CA PRO A 90 17.99 2.64 -31.92
C PRO A 90 18.33 1.23 -32.41
N SER A 91 19.63 1.01 -32.60
CA SER A 91 20.24 -0.31 -32.70
C SER A 91 20.01 -1.09 -31.41
N SER A 92 19.45 -2.29 -31.55
CA SER A 92 19.31 -3.31 -30.51
C SER A 92 20.68 -3.81 -30.04
N GLU A 93 21.11 -3.39 -28.85
CA GLU A 93 22.20 -4.04 -28.11
C GLU A 93 21.61 -4.78 -26.91
N GLN A 94 21.43 -6.08 -27.09
CA GLN A 94 21.05 -7.04 -26.08
C GLN A 94 22.26 -7.25 -25.15
N SER A 95 22.28 -6.55 -24.03
CA SER A 95 23.24 -6.80 -22.95
C SER A 95 22.71 -7.89 -22.00
N PRO A 96 23.57 -8.77 -21.48
CA PRO A 96 23.14 -9.98 -20.81
C PRO A 96 22.56 -9.63 -19.43
N GLN A 97 21.29 -9.99 -19.22
CA GLN A 97 20.64 -10.02 -17.91
C GLN A 97 21.57 -10.70 -16.90
N SER A 98 22.09 -9.92 -15.96
CA SER A 98 22.52 -10.43 -14.67
C SER A 98 21.26 -10.91 -13.95
N GLU A 99 21.18 -12.22 -13.73
CA GLU A 99 20.26 -12.84 -12.77
C GLU A 99 20.56 -12.28 -11.37
N SER A 100 20.05 -11.08 -11.04
CA SER A 100 19.55 -10.87 -9.69
C SER A 100 18.34 -11.79 -9.55
N ASP A 101 18.22 -12.50 -8.42
CA ASP A 101 17.07 -13.37 -8.10
C ASP A 101 15.79 -12.52 -8.05
N ASP A 102 15.28 -12.17 -9.22
CA ASP A 102 13.99 -11.56 -9.45
C ASP A 102 12.96 -12.62 -9.07
N CYS A 103 12.25 -12.37 -7.98
CA CYS A 103 11.19 -13.23 -7.50
C CYS A 103 10.07 -13.22 -8.55
N GLY A 104 10.14 -14.09 -9.56
CA GLY A 104 9.14 -14.19 -10.63
C GLY A 104 7.74 -14.59 -10.13
N GLY A 105 7.04 -13.67 -9.46
CA GLY A 105 5.74 -13.85 -8.81
C GLY A 105 5.71 -14.82 -7.63
N SER A 106 6.87 -15.30 -7.16
CA SER A 106 6.99 -16.33 -6.11
C SER A 106 7.31 -15.74 -4.73
N CYS A 107 7.50 -14.43 -4.60
CA CYS A 107 7.95 -13.81 -3.35
C CYS A 107 6.84 -13.84 -2.28
N LEU A 108 5.60 -13.50 -2.66
CA LEU A 108 4.48 -13.57 -1.73
C LEU A 108 4.16 -15.01 -1.30
N ASP A 109 4.28 -15.98 -2.19
CA ASP A 109 4.11 -17.41 -1.84
C ASP A 109 5.19 -17.92 -0.88
N ARG A 110 6.41 -17.40 -1.00
CA ARG A 110 7.49 -17.65 -0.04
C ARG A 110 7.19 -16.97 1.30
N ALA A 111 6.67 -15.76 1.30
CA ALA A 111 6.23 -15.07 2.52
C ALA A 111 5.08 -15.83 3.21
N ARG A 112 4.08 -16.33 2.45
CA ARG A 112 3.02 -17.22 2.94
C ARG A 112 3.61 -18.46 3.62
N SER A 113 4.59 -19.10 2.99
CA SER A 113 5.27 -20.27 3.53
C SER A 113 6.02 -19.97 4.82
N TRP A 114 6.74 -18.85 4.88
CA TRP A 114 7.43 -18.41 6.10
C TRP A 114 6.46 -18.07 7.23
N LEU A 115 5.37 -17.38 6.92
CA LEU A 115 4.34 -17.07 7.91
C LEU A 115 3.66 -18.34 8.43
N ALA A 116 3.34 -19.30 7.56
CA ALA A 116 2.80 -20.60 7.97
C ALA A 116 3.76 -21.32 8.93
N LEU A 117 5.06 -21.31 8.62
CA LEU A 117 6.09 -21.90 9.48
C LEU A 117 6.22 -21.19 10.82
N THR A 118 6.16 -19.85 10.86
CA THR A 118 6.24 -19.10 12.13
C THR A 118 5.01 -19.33 13.01
N LEU A 119 3.80 -19.32 12.43
CA LEU A 119 2.57 -19.63 13.17
C LEU A 119 2.59 -21.07 13.70
N PHE A 120 3.03 -22.04 12.89
CA PHE A 120 3.16 -23.42 13.33
C PHE A 120 4.22 -23.59 14.43
N ALA A 121 5.37 -22.92 14.31
CA ALA A 121 6.41 -22.91 15.33
C ALA A 121 5.90 -22.30 16.65
N MET A 122 5.08 -21.23 16.57
CA MET A 122 4.44 -20.65 17.75
C MET A 122 3.46 -21.62 18.40
N PHE A 123 2.64 -22.32 17.61
CA PHE A 123 1.75 -23.34 18.15
C PHE A 123 2.55 -24.45 18.87
N CYS A 124 3.66 -24.90 18.28
CA CYS A 124 4.57 -25.87 18.91
C CYS A 124 5.13 -25.38 20.25
N CYS A 125 5.36 -24.07 20.43
CA CYS A 125 5.84 -23.51 21.70
C CYS A 125 4.84 -23.75 22.85
N PHE A 126 3.54 -23.79 22.57
CA PHE A 126 2.50 -24.10 23.56
C PHE A 126 2.42 -25.60 23.89
N LEU A 127 2.89 -26.46 23.00
CA LEU A 127 2.94 -27.92 23.19
C LEU A 127 4.17 -28.39 23.99
N ILE A 128 5.17 -27.52 24.22
CA ILE A 128 6.38 -27.87 24.96
C ILE A 128 6.01 -28.40 26.37
N PRO A 129 6.43 -29.63 26.75
CA PRO A 129 6.08 -30.23 28.04
C PRO A 129 6.56 -29.41 29.25
N SER A 130 5.89 -29.59 30.41
CA SER A 130 6.29 -28.95 31.69
C SER A 130 7.76 -29.16 32.00
N LYS A 131 8.24 -30.38 31.73
CA LYS A 131 9.52 -30.90 32.18
C LYS A 131 10.71 -30.15 31.59
N PHE A 132 10.49 -29.35 30.55
CA PHE A 132 11.53 -28.52 29.96
C PHE A 132 11.79 -27.27 30.80
N SER A 133 13.04 -26.79 30.78
CA SER A 133 13.44 -25.60 31.55
C SER A 133 12.54 -24.40 31.21
N ARG A 134 11.96 -23.76 32.25
CA ARG A 134 11.09 -22.59 32.10
C ARG A 134 11.78 -21.43 31.40
N ARG A 135 13.05 -21.16 31.75
CA ARG A 135 13.83 -20.09 31.10
C ARG A 135 14.07 -20.41 29.62
N GLY A 136 14.37 -21.67 29.29
CA GLY A 136 14.54 -22.11 27.91
C GLY A 136 13.26 -21.99 27.09
N SER A 137 12.14 -22.50 27.61
CA SER A 137 10.85 -22.43 26.90
C SER A 137 10.35 -20.99 26.70
N ASN A 138 10.49 -20.11 27.71
CA ASN A 138 10.17 -18.69 27.55
C ASN A 138 11.08 -18.00 26.52
N SER A 139 12.37 -18.34 26.50
CA SER A 139 13.31 -17.78 25.52
C SER A 139 12.96 -18.23 24.10
N VAL A 140 12.63 -19.51 23.90
CA VAL A 140 12.19 -20.02 22.59
C VAL A 140 10.92 -19.32 22.14
N PHE A 141 9.92 -19.20 23.03
CA PHE A 141 8.69 -18.47 22.73
C PHE A 141 8.97 -17.03 22.30
N ALA A 142 9.81 -16.29 23.04
CA ALA A 142 10.15 -14.91 22.70
C ALA A 142 10.88 -14.80 21.36
N VAL A 143 11.79 -15.72 21.05
CA VAL A 143 12.51 -15.74 19.76
C VAL A 143 11.56 -16.01 18.60
N VAL A 144 10.69 -17.02 18.71
CA VAL A 144 9.74 -17.33 17.64
C VAL A 144 8.71 -16.20 17.49
N TRP A 145 8.30 -15.57 18.59
CA TRP A 145 7.42 -14.41 18.54
C TRP A 145 8.08 -13.21 17.84
N LEU A 146 9.35 -12.92 18.14
CA LEU A 146 10.09 -11.86 17.44
C LEU A 146 10.27 -12.18 15.95
N LEU A 147 10.60 -13.43 15.61
CA LEU A 147 10.75 -13.86 14.23
C LEU A 147 9.43 -13.71 13.45
N GLY A 148 8.30 -14.13 14.04
CA GLY A 148 6.99 -13.93 13.41
C GLY A 148 6.62 -12.46 13.26
N SER A 149 6.96 -11.59 14.23
CA SER A 149 6.79 -10.14 14.08
C SER A 149 7.59 -9.59 12.91
N VAL A 150 8.83 -10.03 12.71
CA VAL A 150 9.65 -9.64 11.54
C VAL A 150 9.02 -10.13 10.24
N VAL A 151 8.51 -11.35 10.20
CA VAL A 151 7.84 -11.88 9.00
C VAL A 151 6.59 -11.06 8.66
N ILE A 152 5.74 -10.76 9.66
CA ILE A 152 4.49 -10.01 9.46
C ILE A 152 4.77 -8.55 9.06
N LEU A 153 5.69 -7.88 9.75
CA LEU A 153 5.90 -6.43 9.60
C LEU A 153 6.91 -6.05 8.50
N ALA A 154 7.78 -6.97 8.08
CA ALA A 154 8.80 -6.68 7.08
C ALA A 154 8.73 -7.64 5.89
N ALA A 155 8.79 -8.96 6.13
CA ALA A 155 8.88 -9.91 5.02
C ALA A 155 7.63 -9.89 4.12
N VAL A 156 6.43 -9.77 4.70
CA VAL A 156 5.17 -9.67 3.93
C VAL A 156 5.13 -8.36 3.12
N PRO A 157 5.29 -7.15 3.71
CA PRO A 157 5.32 -5.91 2.93
C PRO A 157 6.41 -5.88 1.86
N ILE A 158 7.62 -6.41 2.13
CA ILE A 158 8.71 -6.46 1.15
C ILE A 158 8.36 -7.42 0.00
N ALA A 159 7.78 -8.58 0.30
CA ALA A 159 7.35 -9.51 -0.75
C ALA A 159 6.26 -8.91 -1.64
N ILE A 160 5.33 -8.15 -1.04
CA ILE A 160 4.30 -7.40 -1.77
C ILE A 160 4.96 -6.33 -2.66
N ALA A 161 5.87 -5.52 -2.11
CA ALA A 161 6.57 -4.49 -2.89
C ALA A 161 7.38 -5.08 -4.05
N ALA A 162 8.02 -6.23 -3.85
CA ALA A 162 8.74 -6.95 -4.90
C ALA A 162 7.80 -7.49 -5.98
N ASP A 163 6.66 -8.10 -5.60
CA ASP A 163 5.68 -8.61 -6.56
C ASP A 163 4.97 -7.47 -7.33
N PHE A 164 4.89 -6.26 -6.75
CA PHE A 164 4.48 -5.03 -7.44
C PHE A 164 5.56 -4.43 -8.36
N GLY A 165 6.78 -4.96 -8.36
CA GLY A 165 7.89 -4.44 -9.17
C GLY A 165 8.51 -3.14 -8.63
N ILE A 166 8.30 -2.81 -7.36
CA ILE A 166 8.83 -1.58 -6.73
C ILE A 166 10.35 -1.70 -6.45
N SER A 167 10.90 -2.93 -6.42
CA SER A 167 12.28 -3.20 -5.99
C SER A 167 13.36 -3.10 -7.07
N ASP A 168 13.02 -2.81 -8.33
CA ASP A 168 14.01 -2.65 -9.39
C ASP A 168 14.65 -1.26 -9.38
N GLU A 169 15.55 -1.04 -8.41
CA GLU A 169 16.50 0.08 -8.41
C GLU A 169 17.66 -0.17 -9.41
N GLU A 170 17.38 -0.45 -10.68
CA GLU A 170 18.38 -0.32 -11.76
C GLU A 170 17.74 0.26 -13.03
N GLY A 171 17.59 1.59 -13.07
CA GLY A 171 17.64 2.36 -14.32
C GLY A 171 16.39 2.39 -15.21
N GLY A 172 15.19 2.25 -14.65
CA GLY A 172 13.93 2.44 -15.37
C GLY A 172 13.35 3.84 -15.21
N GLU A 173 13.36 4.64 -16.27
CA GLU A 173 12.52 5.82 -16.42
C GLU A 173 11.03 5.42 -16.34
N GLY A 174 10.24 6.14 -15.55
CA GLY A 174 8.78 6.12 -15.62
C GLY A 174 8.08 5.17 -14.65
N SER A 175 7.24 5.75 -13.79
CA SER A 175 6.35 5.00 -12.91
C SER A 175 5.33 4.17 -13.70
N ALA A 176 5.11 2.92 -13.28
CA ALA A 176 4.02 2.06 -13.76
C ALA A 176 2.63 2.48 -13.23
N THR A 177 2.52 3.59 -12.49
CA THR A 177 1.25 4.18 -12.06
C THR A 177 0.71 5.13 -13.14
N GLY A 178 0.08 4.57 -14.18
CA GLY A 178 -0.50 5.32 -15.30
C GLY A 178 -1.34 6.53 -14.88
N GLY A 179 -0.70 7.72 -14.82
CA GLY A 179 -1.35 9.02 -14.62
C GLY A 179 -1.36 9.60 -13.21
N PHE A 180 -0.70 8.98 -12.21
CA PHE A 180 -0.53 9.55 -10.85
C PHE A 180 0.91 10.02 -10.59
N ASP A 181 1.67 10.26 -11.65
CA ASP A 181 3.06 10.68 -11.53
C ASP A 181 3.13 12.09 -10.96
N THR A 182 3.42 12.20 -9.67
CA THR A 182 3.74 13.46 -8.99
C THR A 182 5.11 14.00 -9.40
N ASN A 183 5.83 13.32 -10.30
CA ASN A 183 7.04 13.80 -10.93
C ASN A 183 6.74 14.59 -12.22
N THR A 184 5.78 15.51 -12.12
CA THR A 184 5.49 16.53 -13.16
C THR A 184 6.68 17.45 -13.44
N GLN A 185 7.79 17.32 -12.73
CA GLN A 185 9.00 18.10 -13.02
C GLN A 185 9.86 17.53 -14.15
N GLU A 186 9.70 16.28 -14.60
CA GLU A 186 10.63 15.75 -15.62
C GLU A 186 10.07 14.79 -16.69
N THR A 187 8.79 14.38 -16.69
CA THR A 187 8.29 13.47 -17.75
C THR A 187 6.89 13.72 -18.31
N VAL A 188 6.22 14.82 -17.94
CA VAL A 188 5.01 15.27 -18.64
C VAL A 188 5.30 16.64 -19.24
N GLU A 189 5.82 16.66 -20.46
CA GLU A 189 6.24 17.87 -21.21
C GLU A 189 5.08 18.81 -21.59
N ILE A 190 3.89 18.60 -21.02
CA ILE A 190 2.66 19.35 -21.30
C ILE A 190 1.95 19.72 -20.00
N ASP A 191 2.00 21.00 -19.63
CA ASP A 191 1.19 21.57 -18.54
C ASP A 191 -0.28 21.60 -18.95
N GLN A 192 -1.03 20.55 -18.60
CA GLN A 192 -2.49 20.48 -18.79
C GLN A 192 -3.23 21.43 -17.82
N PHE A 193 -2.56 21.87 -16.76
CA PHE A 193 -3.11 22.75 -15.73
C PHE A 193 -2.33 24.07 -15.65
N ALA A 194 -3.05 25.18 -15.50
CA ALA A 194 -2.47 26.47 -15.13
C ALA A 194 -2.58 26.71 -13.61
N HIS A 195 -1.60 27.42 -13.05
CA HIS A 195 -1.53 27.78 -11.62
C HIS A 195 -1.65 26.57 -10.67
N PHE A 196 -1.07 25.44 -11.06
CA PHE A 196 -1.12 24.20 -10.31
C PHE A 196 -0.39 24.32 -8.96
N GLN A 197 -1.12 24.04 -7.90
CA GLN A 197 -0.64 23.96 -6.54
C GLN A 197 -0.80 22.52 -6.05
N GLN A 198 0.19 22.04 -5.32
CA GLN A 198 0.20 20.71 -4.75
C GLN A 198 0.77 20.79 -3.33
N ASP A 199 0.11 20.11 -2.41
CA ASP A 199 0.61 19.85 -1.07
C ASP A 199 0.56 18.35 -0.79
N SER A 200 1.53 17.85 -0.02
CA SER A 200 1.56 16.44 0.38
C SER A 200 2.14 16.28 1.77
N ASP A 201 1.54 15.37 2.53
CA ASP A 201 1.97 15.05 3.89
C ASP A 201 2.03 13.55 4.10
N VAL A 202 2.87 13.14 5.05
CA VAL A 202 3.07 11.74 5.43
C VAL A 202 2.95 11.62 6.93
N SER A 203 1.97 10.86 7.38
CA SER A 203 1.75 10.58 8.79
C SER A 203 2.01 9.11 9.12
N LEU A 204 2.57 8.88 10.32
CA LEU A 204 2.86 7.53 10.84
C LEU A 204 1.94 7.25 12.01
N SER A 205 1.29 6.09 11.99
CA SER A 205 0.42 5.60 13.06
C SER A 205 0.74 4.15 13.42
N PHE A 206 0.10 3.62 14.45
CA PHE A 206 0.19 2.19 14.78
C PHE A 206 -0.46 1.29 13.72
N ASP A 207 -1.37 1.85 12.93
CA ASP A 207 -2.14 1.13 11.91
C ASP A 207 -1.44 1.16 10.54
N GLY A 208 -0.40 1.98 10.39
CA GLY A 208 0.34 2.09 9.13
C GLY A 208 0.90 3.49 8.85
N ILE A 209 1.18 3.71 7.58
CA ILE A 209 1.63 4.97 7.00
C ILE A 209 0.47 5.54 6.20
N THR A 210 0.08 6.79 6.46
CA THR A 210 -0.93 7.50 5.68
C THR A 210 -0.30 8.65 4.92
N PHE A 211 -0.47 8.64 3.61
CA PHE A 211 -0.09 9.69 2.69
C PHE A 211 -1.32 10.51 2.35
N THR A 212 -1.23 11.83 2.47
CA THR A 212 -2.26 12.74 2.00
C THR A 212 -1.70 13.60 0.88
N TYR A 213 -2.53 13.90 -0.09
CA TYR A 213 -2.20 14.66 -1.28
C TYR A 213 -3.33 15.63 -1.55
N GLU A 214 -3.03 16.90 -1.74
CA GLU A 214 -3.99 17.90 -2.18
C GLU A 214 -3.44 18.59 -3.42
N SER A 215 -4.28 18.80 -4.41
CA SER A 215 -3.93 19.57 -5.59
C SER A 215 -5.07 20.48 -6.03
N LEU A 216 -4.69 21.62 -6.59
CA LEU A 216 -5.62 22.62 -7.10
C LEU A 216 -5.02 23.28 -8.34
N GLY A 217 -5.78 23.42 -9.42
CA GLY A 217 -5.34 24.12 -10.62
C GLY A 217 -6.45 24.29 -11.65
N PHE A 218 -6.21 25.12 -12.66
CA PHE A 218 -7.17 25.33 -13.75
C PHE A 218 -6.86 24.38 -14.91
N ASP A 219 -7.74 23.42 -15.22
CA ASP A 219 -7.57 22.49 -16.35
C ASP A 219 -7.79 23.24 -17.68
N LEU A 220 -6.72 23.41 -18.45
CA LEU A 220 -6.75 24.09 -19.75
C LEU A 220 -7.56 23.32 -20.80
N GLY A 221 -7.76 22.01 -20.60
CA GLY A 221 -8.61 21.15 -21.43
C GLY A 221 -10.11 21.46 -21.31
N LEU A 222 -10.52 22.23 -20.30
CA LEU A 222 -11.89 22.76 -20.16
C LEU A 222 -12.04 24.19 -20.70
N VAL A 223 -10.93 24.82 -21.10
CA VAL A 223 -10.90 26.19 -21.62
C VAL A 223 -10.83 26.15 -23.14
N ALA A 224 -11.60 27.03 -23.80
CA ALA A 224 -11.54 27.21 -25.25
C ALA A 224 -10.13 27.65 -25.69
N GLU A 225 -9.67 27.18 -26.85
CA GLU A 225 -8.29 27.41 -27.32
C GLU A 225 -7.93 28.91 -27.36
N GLU A 226 -8.87 29.77 -27.75
CA GLU A 226 -8.71 31.23 -27.80
C GLU A 226 -8.46 31.91 -26.44
N ASP A 227 -8.92 31.29 -25.35
CA ASP A 227 -8.89 31.89 -24.02
C ASP A 227 -7.80 31.27 -23.11
N ARG A 228 -7.14 30.18 -23.56
CA ARG A 228 -6.11 29.47 -22.78
C ARG A 228 -4.94 30.37 -22.38
N GLU A 229 -4.40 31.19 -23.29
CA GLU A 229 -3.29 32.09 -22.96
C GLU A 229 -3.65 33.04 -21.82
N SER A 230 -4.90 33.51 -21.76
CA SER A 230 -5.34 34.42 -20.70
C SER A 230 -5.36 33.74 -19.32
N VAL A 231 -5.77 32.48 -19.26
CA VAL A 231 -5.81 31.66 -18.03
C VAL A 231 -4.39 31.26 -17.60
N ILE A 232 -3.51 30.98 -18.55
CA ILE A 232 -2.09 30.71 -18.29
C ILE A 232 -1.42 31.94 -17.67
N ASP A 233 -1.61 33.12 -18.29
CA ASP A 233 -0.97 34.36 -17.86
C ASP A 233 -1.46 34.84 -16.49
N ASN A 234 -2.77 34.71 -16.21
CA ASN A 234 -3.38 35.18 -14.98
C ASN A 234 -4.46 34.20 -14.48
N PRO A 235 -4.50 33.90 -13.17
CA PRO A 235 -5.54 33.04 -12.62
C PRO A 235 -6.92 33.73 -12.74
N PRO A 236 -7.94 33.06 -13.31
CA PRO A 236 -9.29 33.59 -13.40
C PRO A 236 -9.89 33.95 -12.03
N GLU A 237 -10.71 35.00 -11.99
CA GLU A 237 -11.48 35.39 -10.79
C GLU A 237 -12.80 34.62 -10.72
N GLU A 238 -13.34 34.41 -9.52
CA GLU A 238 -14.62 33.72 -9.35
C GLU A 238 -15.75 34.40 -10.14
N GLY A 239 -16.39 33.62 -11.03
CA GLY A 239 -17.43 34.11 -11.94
C GLY A 239 -16.94 34.76 -13.24
N SER A 240 -15.63 34.83 -13.47
CA SER A 240 -15.08 35.17 -14.79
C SER A 240 -15.03 33.96 -15.71
N MET A 241 -14.93 34.21 -17.02
CA MET A 241 -14.68 33.15 -18.01
C MET A 241 -13.38 32.41 -17.64
N GLY A 242 -13.40 31.08 -17.74
CA GLY A 242 -12.26 30.23 -17.37
C GLY A 242 -12.18 29.86 -15.88
N TYR A 243 -12.97 30.45 -14.98
CA TYR A 243 -12.94 30.04 -13.57
C TYR A 243 -13.51 28.63 -13.35
N ASP A 244 -14.50 28.23 -14.14
CA ASP A 244 -15.14 26.91 -14.07
C ASP A 244 -14.18 25.75 -14.43
N SER A 245 -12.97 26.04 -14.91
CA SER A 245 -11.94 25.02 -15.12
C SER A 245 -11.11 24.71 -13.87
N LEU A 246 -11.37 25.36 -12.73
CA LEU A 246 -10.72 25.06 -11.47
C LEU A 246 -11.08 23.65 -11.00
N ILE A 247 -10.09 22.76 -10.98
CA ILE A 247 -10.20 21.40 -10.47
C ILE A 247 -9.38 21.27 -9.21
N GLY A 248 -10.01 20.74 -8.17
CA GLY A 248 -9.39 20.39 -6.90
C GLY A 248 -9.48 18.90 -6.68
N PHE A 249 -8.41 18.30 -6.16
CA PHE A 249 -8.35 16.88 -5.87
C PHE A 249 -7.64 16.64 -4.54
N GLU A 250 -8.28 15.87 -3.67
CA GLU A 250 -7.76 15.44 -2.38
C GLU A 250 -7.65 13.91 -2.38
N GLY A 251 -6.45 13.41 -2.14
CA GLY A 251 -6.12 12.00 -2.02
C GLY A 251 -5.68 11.65 -0.60
N GLU A 252 -6.17 10.53 -0.09
CA GLU A 252 -5.67 9.89 1.12
C GLU A 252 -5.35 8.43 0.79
N MET A 253 -4.14 7.97 1.12
CA MET A 253 -3.69 6.60 0.94
C MET A 253 -3.09 6.08 2.24
N SER A 254 -3.70 5.05 2.81
CA SER A 254 -3.23 4.38 4.01
C SER A 254 -2.65 3.00 3.67
N ILE A 255 -1.42 2.75 4.10
CA ILE A 255 -0.66 1.51 3.88
C ILE A 255 -0.32 0.91 5.24
N GLY A 256 -0.76 -0.31 5.51
CA GLY A 256 -0.60 -0.86 6.86
C GLY A 256 -0.70 -2.37 6.98
N PRO A 257 -0.22 -2.92 8.11
CA PRO A 257 -0.52 -4.29 8.46
C PRO A 257 -2.03 -4.46 8.69
N GLY A 258 -2.57 -5.59 8.26
CA GLY A 258 -3.96 -5.95 8.54
C GLY A 258 -4.17 -6.46 9.97
N ALA A 259 -5.37 -6.99 10.22
CA ALA A 259 -5.79 -7.51 11.53
C ALA A 259 -4.88 -8.63 12.09
N ILE A 260 -4.02 -9.25 11.28
CA ILE A 260 -3.06 -10.25 11.74
C ILE A 260 -2.19 -9.75 12.91
N VAL A 261 -1.80 -8.46 12.91
CA VAL A 261 -0.96 -7.89 13.96
C VAL A 261 -1.69 -7.89 15.30
N SER A 262 -2.98 -7.55 15.31
CA SER A 262 -3.79 -7.59 16.54
C SER A 262 -3.86 -9.00 17.11
N TRP A 263 -4.10 -10.02 16.26
CA TRP A 263 -4.12 -11.42 16.68
C TRP A 263 -2.75 -11.91 17.16
N TRP A 264 -1.68 -11.49 16.50
CA TRP A 264 -0.31 -11.81 16.89
C TRP A 264 0.07 -11.23 18.24
N MET A 265 -0.38 -10.02 18.56
CA MET A 265 -0.15 -9.39 19.86
C MET A 265 -0.89 -10.11 20.99
N LEU A 266 -2.07 -10.70 20.74
CA LEU A 266 -2.82 -11.48 21.72
C LEU A 266 -2.12 -12.79 22.15
N ILE A 267 -1.12 -13.25 21.40
CA ILE A 267 -0.32 -14.41 21.78
C ILE A 267 0.58 -14.13 22.99
N ILE A 268 1.02 -12.88 23.19
CA ILE A 268 1.88 -12.50 24.33
C ILE A 268 1.20 -12.76 25.70
N PRO A 269 0.02 -12.19 26.00
CA PRO A 269 -0.63 -12.43 27.29
C PRO A 269 -0.93 -13.91 27.50
N LEU A 270 -1.28 -14.65 26.44
CA LEU A 270 -1.49 -16.09 26.52
C LEU A 270 -0.21 -16.87 26.85
N GLY A 271 0.93 -16.48 26.27
CA GLY A 271 2.24 -17.03 26.58
C GLY A 271 2.66 -16.78 28.03
N ILE A 272 2.37 -15.59 28.57
CA ILE A 272 2.63 -15.23 29.97
C ILE A 272 1.78 -16.10 30.91
N LEU A 273 0.47 -16.20 30.66
CA LEU A 273 -0.44 -17.04 31.45
C LEU A 273 0.00 -18.50 31.45
N ASN A 274 0.39 -19.03 30.28
CA ASN A 274 0.91 -20.38 30.17
C ASN A 274 2.22 -20.55 30.97
N SER A 275 3.12 -19.55 30.99
CA SER A 275 4.36 -19.59 31.78
C SER A 275 4.12 -19.56 33.29
N ILE A 276 3.16 -18.75 33.76
CA ILE A 276 2.75 -18.68 35.18
C ILE A 276 2.18 -20.02 35.62
N GLY A 277 1.28 -20.62 34.84
CA GLY A 277 0.69 -21.92 35.15
C GLY A 277 1.71 -23.07 35.25
N ARG A 278 2.89 -22.97 34.61
CA ARG A 278 3.97 -23.96 34.86
C ARG A 278 4.66 -23.76 36.19
N ARG A 279 4.72 -22.53 36.72
CA ARG A 279 5.38 -22.23 37.99
C ARG A 279 4.65 -22.90 39.16
N GLU A 280 3.33 -22.76 39.21
CA GLU A 280 2.49 -23.36 40.26
C GLU A 280 2.67 -24.89 40.31
N LEU A 281 2.68 -25.56 39.14
CA LEU A 281 2.90 -27.02 39.06
C LEU A 281 4.28 -27.50 39.55
N PHE A 282 5.33 -26.68 39.39
CA PHE A 282 6.68 -27.02 39.88
C PHE A 282 6.89 -26.70 41.35
N GLU A 283 6.04 -25.88 41.96
CA GLU A 283 6.06 -25.56 43.39
C GLU A 283 5.24 -26.59 44.21
N GLU A 284 4.37 -27.38 43.56
CA GLU A 284 3.52 -28.42 44.18
C GLU A 284 4.08 -29.87 44.11
N GLU A 285 5.22 -30.11 43.43
CA GLU A 285 5.97 -31.38 43.40
C GLU A 285 7.24 -31.32 44.28
#